data_AF-A0AAD5KT51-F1
#
_entry.id   AF-A0AAD5KT51-F1
#
_cell.length_a   1.000
_cell.length_b   1.000
_cell.length_c   1.000
_cell.angle_alpha   90.00
_cell.angle_beta   90.00
_cell.angle_gamma   90.00
#
_symmetry.space_group_name_H-M   'P 1'
#
loop_
_entity.id
_entity.type
_entity.pdbx_description
1 polymer ?
#
loop_
_entity_poly.entity_id
_entity_poly.type
_entity_poly.pdbx_seq_one_letter_code
_entity_poly.pdbx_strand_id
1 'polypeptide(L)'
;MYTNRYRRDGIPNYLDSDSDGDGIPDSVEDAGCTGTAPCTPTDTDGDGTPDYLDADSDGDGIPDTIEKGTNGATPVDTDGDGTPDYLDTDSDGDDSYGDGIPDAVEKGPNGATPVDTDGDGTPDYQDLDSDNDGIPDSVEKGPNGATPVDTDGDGTPDYQDLDSDNDGIPDSVEKGPNGATPVDTDGDGTPDYQDLDSDNDGIPDSVEKGPNGATPVDTDGDGTPDYQDLDSDNDGIPDSVEKGPNGATPVDTDGDGTPDYQDLDSDNDGIPDSVEKGPNGATPVDTDGDGTPDYQDLDSDNDGIPDSVEKGPNGATPVDTDGDGTPDYQDLDSDNDGIPDSVEKGPNGQHQLSGERTNGATPVDTDGDGTPDYQDLDSDNDGIPDSVEKGPNGATPVDTDGDGTPDYQDLDSDNDGIQIQWRKDQTVQHQ
;
A
#
# COMPACT_ATOMS: atom_id res chain seq x y z
N MET A 1 -61.98 0.29 -36.32
CA MET A 1 -62.15 -0.94 -37.12
C MET A 1 -61.13 -1.91 -36.55
N TYR A 2 -61.59 -2.93 -35.83
CA TYR A 2 -60.72 -3.93 -35.22
C TYR A 2 -59.98 -4.68 -36.33
N THR A 3 -58.67 -4.49 -36.41
CA THR A 3 -57.83 -5.35 -37.24
C THR A 3 -57.70 -6.67 -36.51
N ASN A 4 -58.34 -7.73 -37.02
CA ASN A 4 -58.02 -9.11 -36.65
C ASN A 4 -56.54 -9.36 -36.99
N ARG A 5 -55.64 -9.05 -36.08
CA ARG A 5 -54.34 -9.70 -36.04
C ARG A 5 -54.61 -11.05 -35.38
N TYR A 6 -54.12 -12.11 -36.01
CA TYR A 6 -54.26 -13.48 -35.55
C TYR A 6 -52.87 -13.94 -35.13
N ARG A 7 -52.75 -14.64 -34.00
CA ARG A 7 -51.57 -15.45 -33.70
C ARG A 7 -51.52 -16.71 -34.58
N ARG A 8 -50.40 -17.42 -34.43
CA ARG A 8 -50.01 -18.65 -35.14
C ARG A 8 -50.96 -19.84 -34.88
N ASP A 9 -51.88 -19.70 -33.93
CA ASP A 9 -52.88 -20.69 -33.49
C ASP A 9 -54.30 -20.43 -34.03
N GLY A 10 -54.57 -19.23 -34.55
CA GLY A 10 -55.81 -18.88 -35.27
C GLY A 10 -56.96 -18.35 -34.42
N ILE A 11 -56.75 -18.03 -33.14
CA ILE A 11 -57.75 -17.38 -32.27
C ILE A 11 -57.66 -15.85 -32.48
N PRO A 12 -58.79 -15.13 -32.63
CA PRO A 12 -58.78 -13.66 -32.62
C PRO A 12 -58.48 -13.13 -31.20
N ASN A 13 -57.60 -12.13 -31.06
CA ASN A 13 -57.17 -11.58 -29.76
C ASN A 13 -58.31 -11.28 -28.78
N TYR A 14 -59.46 -10.75 -29.23
CA TYR A 14 -60.62 -10.50 -28.34
C TYR A 14 -61.30 -11.77 -27.74
N LEU A 15 -60.87 -12.96 -28.15
CA LEU A 15 -61.28 -14.26 -27.61
C LEU A 15 -60.10 -15.02 -26.98
N ASP A 16 -58.90 -14.45 -27.05
CA ASP A 16 -57.75 -14.95 -26.34
C ASP A 16 -57.80 -14.46 -24.88
N SER A 17 -57.14 -15.18 -23.99
CA SER A 17 -56.98 -14.79 -22.58
C SER A 17 -55.56 -14.37 -22.24
N ASP A 18 -54.67 -14.45 -23.23
CA ASP A 18 -53.24 -14.17 -23.23
C ASP A 18 -52.89 -13.83 -24.70
N SER A 19 -53.18 -12.59 -25.07
CA SER A 19 -53.27 -12.10 -26.45
C SER A 19 -51.89 -11.91 -27.10
N ASP A 20 -50.88 -11.60 -26.30
CA ASP A 20 -49.48 -11.40 -26.64
C ASP A 20 -48.62 -12.68 -26.37
N GLY A 21 -49.23 -13.71 -25.77
CA GLY A 21 -48.69 -15.06 -25.69
C GLY A 21 -47.43 -15.17 -24.85
N ASP A 22 -47.17 -14.19 -24.00
CA ASP A 22 -46.05 -14.16 -23.07
C ASP A 22 -46.30 -15.06 -21.85
N GLY A 23 -47.55 -15.43 -21.59
CA GLY A 23 -48.01 -16.22 -20.46
C GLY A 23 -48.44 -15.40 -19.24
N ILE A 24 -48.56 -14.07 -19.36
CA ILE A 24 -49.34 -13.20 -18.49
C ILE A 24 -50.77 -13.12 -19.08
N PRO A 25 -51.84 -13.26 -18.28
CA PRO A 25 -53.19 -13.14 -18.82
C PRO A 25 -53.60 -11.68 -19.05
N ASP A 26 -54.33 -11.38 -20.14
CA ASP A 26 -54.88 -10.04 -20.45
C ASP A 26 -55.61 -9.37 -19.26
N SER A 27 -56.18 -10.18 -18.36
CA SER A 27 -56.88 -9.69 -17.17
C SER A 27 -55.99 -9.19 -16.03
N VAL A 28 -54.70 -9.57 -16.06
CA VAL A 28 -53.65 -9.09 -15.16
C VAL A 28 -53.07 -7.80 -15.72
N GLU A 29 -52.65 -7.80 -16.99
CA GLU A 29 -52.08 -6.63 -17.68
C GLU A 29 -53.07 -5.48 -17.79
N ASP A 30 -54.35 -5.78 -18.04
CA ASP A 30 -55.41 -4.78 -18.15
C ASP A 30 -56.44 -4.89 -17.01
N ALA A 31 -55.95 -5.03 -15.78
CA ALA A 31 -56.79 -5.15 -14.57
C ALA A 31 -57.79 -3.98 -14.41
N GLY A 32 -57.48 -2.81 -14.97
CA GLY A 32 -58.35 -1.63 -15.01
C GLY A 32 -59.50 -1.72 -16.03
N CYS A 33 -59.41 -2.57 -17.04
CA CYS A 33 -60.31 -2.62 -18.19
C CYS A 33 -61.01 -4.00 -18.28
N THR A 34 -61.75 -4.35 -17.21
CA THR A 34 -62.50 -5.63 -17.06
C THR A 34 -63.73 -5.83 -17.98
N GLY A 35 -63.69 -5.28 -19.20
CA GLY A 35 -64.70 -5.54 -20.23
C GLY A 35 -65.96 -4.65 -20.16
N THR A 36 -65.96 -3.57 -19.36
CA THR A 36 -66.99 -2.52 -19.42
C THR A 36 -66.47 -1.24 -20.05
N ALA A 37 -66.74 -1.07 -21.34
CA ALA A 37 -66.46 0.18 -22.03
C ALA A 37 -67.26 1.37 -21.44
N PRO A 38 -66.71 2.60 -21.43
CA PRO A 38 -65.40 2.98 -22.00
C PRO A 38 -64.27 2.86 -20.97
N CYS A 39 -63.27 2.04 -21.27
CA CYS A 39 -61.95 2.06 -20.64
C CYS A 39 -60.91 2.15 -21.75
N THR A 40 -59.80 2.83 -21.45
CA THR A 40 -58.58 2.84 -22.27
C THR A 40 -57.70 1.74 -21.70
N PRO A 41 -57.24 0.78 -22.52
CA PRO A 41 -56.23 -0.18 -22.09
C PRO A 41 -54.99 0.52 -21.53
N THR A 42 -54.33 -0.13 -20.57
CA THR A 42 -52.99 0.26 -20.10
C THR A 42 -51.98 0.17 -21.25
N ASP A 43 -50.97 1.05 -21.21
CA ASP A 43 -49.93 1.29 -22.22
C ASP A 43 -48.80 1.95 -21.42
N THR A 44 -47.99 1.12 -20.78
CA THR A 44 -47.08 1.49 -19.68
C THR A 44 -45.89 2.32 -20.19
N ASP A 45 -45.24 1.87 -21.26
CA ASP A 45 -44.14 2.59 -21.92
C ASP A 45 -44.61 3.75 -22.85
N GLY A 46 -45.90 3.74 -23.23
CA GLY A 46 -46.51 4.75 -24.09
C GLY A 46 -46.14 4.66 -25.57
N ASP A 47 -45.68 3.50 -26.06
CA ASP A 47 -45.35 3.28 -27.48
C ASP A 47 -46.60 3.22 -28.38
N GLY A 48 -47.78 3.04 -27.77
CA GLY A 48 -49.08 2.95 -28.42
C GLY A 48 -49.58 1.53 -28.65
N THR A 49 -48.85 0.53 -28.17
CA THR A 49 -49.23 -0.88 -28.03
C THR A 49 -49.70 -1.08 -26.59
N PRO A 50 -50.96 -1.49 -26.38
CA PRO A 50 -51.40 -1.80 -25.02
C PRO A 50 -50.65 -2.98 -24.43
N ASP A 51 -50.38 -2.98 -23.13
CA ASP A 51 -49.61 -4.01 -22.39
C ASP A 51 -50.02 -5.44 -22.78
N TYR A 52 -51.33 -5.78 -22.76
CA TYR A 52 -51.85 -7.11 -23.20
C TYR A 52 -51.57 -7.52 -24.67
N LEU A 53 -50.92 -6.66 -25.45
CA LEU A 53 -50.47 -6.88 -26.83
C LEU A 53 -48.99 -6.55 -27.03
N ASP A 54 -48.36 -5.95 -26.02
CA ASP A 54 -46.93 -5.71 -25.98
C ASP A 54 -46.20 -6.98 -25.54
N ALA A 55 -44.90 -7.05 -25.73
CA ALA A 55 -44.09 -8.19 -25.28
C ALA A 55 -42.91 -7.75 -24.39
N ASP A 56 -42.91 -6.47 -24.03
CA ASP A 56 -41.90 -5.67 -23.35
C ASP A 56 -42.65 -4.39 -22.92
N SER A 57 -43.48 -4.53 -21.88
CA SER A 57 -44.58 -3.59 -21.59
C SER A 57 -44.10 -2.27 -20.96
N ASP A 58 -42.96 -2.23 -20.30
CA ASP A 58 -42.30 -1.03 -19.79
C ASP A 58 -41.20 -0.49 -20.73
N GLY A 59 -40.80 -1.26 -21.74
CA GLY A 59 -39.91 -0.83 -22.81
C GLY A 59 -38.44 -0.74 -22.40
N ASP A 60 -38.05 -1.46 -21.34
CA ASP A 60 -36.68 -1.51 -20.83
C ASP A 60 -35.77 -2.44 -21.70
N GLY A 61 -36.38 -3.31 -22.51
CA GLY A 61 -35.71 -4.26 -23.40
C GLY A 61 -35.54 -5.67 -22.83
N ILE A 62 -36.08 -5.96 -21.65
CA ILE A 62 -36.35 -7.30 -21.13
C ILE A 62 -37.78 -7.69 -21.56
N PRO A 63 -38.00 -8.91 -22.08
CA PRO A 63 -39.35 -9.28 -22.52
C PRO A 63 -40.21 -9.79 -21.36
N ASP A 64 -41.48 -9.39 -21.28
CA ASP A 64 -42.48 -9.79 -20.25
C ASP A 64 -42.49 -11.32 -19.95
N THR A 65 -42.19 -12.14 -20.96
CA THR A 65 -42.01 -13.60 -20.80
C THR A 65 -40.95 -14.02 -19.77
N ILE A 66 -39.97 -13.15 -19.50
CA ILE A 66 -38.84 -13.30 -18.59
C ILE A 66 -39.22 -12.68 -17.24
N GLU A 67 -39.61 -11.40 -17.20
CA GLU A 67 -39.90 -10.68 -15.95
C GLU A 67 -41.13 -11.17 -15.22
N LYS A 68 -42.12 -11.77 -15.89
CA LYS A 68 -43.27 -12.35 -15.17
C LYS A 68 -42.89 -13.42 -14.12
N GLY A 69 -41.66 -13.93 -14.18
CA GLY A 69 -41.18 -15.02 -13.36
C GLY A 69 -41.90 -16.35 -13.65
N THR A 70 -42.18 -17.13 -12.60
CA THR A 70 -42.64 -18.52 -12.78
C THR A 70 -44.14 -18.64 -13.14
N ASN A 71 -44.95 -17.62 -12.87
CA ASN A 71 -46.39 -17.69 -13.00
C ASN A 71 -47.01 -16.32 -13.35
N GLY A 72 -47.27 -16.05 -14.64
CA GLY A 72 -47.88 -14.79 -15.07
C GLY A 72 -49.28 -14.48 -14.54
N ALA A 73 -49.96 -15.42 -13.86
CA ALA A 73 -51.20 -15.08 -13.12
C ALA A 73 -50.93 -14.36 -11.79
N THR A 74 -49.70 -14.42 -11.31
CA THR A 74 -49.16 -13.69 -10.15
C THR A 74 -47.71 -13.32 -10.51
N PRO A 75 -47.51 -12.32 -11.39
CA PRO A 75 -46.18 -11.86 -11.76
C PRO A 75 -45.34 -11.53 -10.53
N VAL A 76 -44.01 -11.63 -10.66
CA VAL A 76 -43.08 -11.23 -9.61
C VAL A 76 -43.08 -9.69 -9.48
N ASP A 77 -42.71 -9.25 -8.30
CA ASP A 77 -42.68 -7.88 -7.79
C ASP A 77 -41.52 -7.94 -6.79
N THR A 78 -40.32 -7.72 -7.33
CA THR A 78 -39.04 -8.07 -6.69
C THR A 78 -38.76 -7.15 -5.50
N ASP A 79 -38.91 -5.83 -5.68
CA ASP A 79 -38.73 -4.84 -4.62
C ASP A 79 -39.95 -4.69 -3.67
N GLY A 80 -41.12 -5.18 -4.09
CA GLY A 80 -42.36 -5.17 -3.30
C GLY A 80 -43.07 -3.81 -3.26
N ASP A 81 -42.83 -2.91 -4.21
CA ASP A 81 -43.48 -1.60 -4.27
C ASP A 81 -44.95 -1.69 -4.76
N GLY A 82 -45.31 -2.81 -5.39
CA GLY A 82 -46.64 -3.12 -5.92
C GLY A 82 -46.79 -2.94 -7.43
N THR A 83 -45.72 -2.57 -8.13
CA THR A 83 -45.53 -2.63 -9.58
C THR A 83 -44.84 -3.96 -9.88
N PRO A 84 -45.45 -4.86 -10.67
CA PRO A 84 -44.76 -6.10 -11.02
C PRO A 84 -43.64 -5.84 -12.03
N ASP A 85 -42.56 -6.61 -11.96
CA ASP A 85 -41.31 -6.42 -12.71
C ASP A 85 -41.52 -6.15 -14.21
N TYR A 86 -42.44 -6.85 -14.90
CA TYR A 86 -42.71 -6.63 -16.35
C TYR A 86 -43.38 -5.28 -16.70
N LEU A 87 -43.64 -4.45 -15.70
CA LEU A 87 -44.16 -3.09 -15.81
C LEU A 87 -43.27 -2.09 -15.06
N ASP A 88 -42.12 -2.55 -14.57
CA ASP A 88 -41.21 -1.80 -13.73
C ASP A 88 -39.89 -1.60 -14.45
N THR A 89 -39.35 -0.39 -14.40
CA THR A 89 -38.07 -0.09 -15.05
C THR A 89 -36.88 -0.14 -14.08
N ASP A 90 -37.16 -0.59 -12.86
CA ASP A 90 -36.30 -0.63 -11.66
C ASP A 90 -36.76 -1.79 -10.76
N SER A 91 -36.60 -3.02 -11.24
CA SER A 91 -37.19 -4.21 -10.60
C SER A 91 -36.60 -4.53 -9.22
N ASP A 92 -35.33 -4.20 -8.98
CA ASP A 92 -34.65 -4.40 -7.70
C ASP A 92 -34.91 -3.24 -6.69
N GLY A 93 -35.35 -2.09 -7.20
CA GLY A 93 -35.77 -0.91 -6.46
C GLY A 93 -34.62 0.01 -6.05
N ASP A 94 -33.44 -0.15 -6.64
CA ASP A 94 -32.27 0.70 -6.37
C ASP A 94 -32.43 2.13 -6.96
N ASP A 95 -33.29 2.29 -7.97
CA ASP A 95 -33.58 3.54 -8.70
C ASP A 95 -34.88 4.24 -8.24
N SER A 96 -35.39 3.89 -7.05
CA SER A 96 -36.62 4.44 -6.47
C SER A 96 -36.69 6.00 -6.40
N TYR A 97 -35.55 6.71 -6.55
CA TYR A 97 -35.48 8.17 -6.62
C TYR A 97 -34.90 8.74 -7.92
N GLY A 98 -34.69 7.93 -8.97
CA GLY A 98 -34.08 8.35 -10.23
C GLY A 98 -32.56 8.56 -10.12
N ASP A 99 -31.94 7.93 -9.14
CA ASP A 99 -30.50 7.89 -8.95
C ASP A 99 -29.86 6.50 -9.07
N GLY A 100 -30.58 5.38 -9.05
CA GLY A 100 -30.13 3.99 -9.21
C GLY A 100 -29.78 3.58 -10.64
N ILE A 101 -29.60 2.28 -10.86
CA ILE A 101 -29.32 1.67 -12.17
C ILE A 101 -30.63 1.12 -12.75
N PRO A 102 -31.07 1.56 -13.94
CA PRO A 102 -32.29 1.01 -14.52
C PRO A 102 -32.08 -0.40 -15.12
N ASP A 103 -33.11 -1.24 -15.10
CA ASP A 103 -33.14 -2.59 -15.68
C ASP A 103 -32.61 -2.64 -17.14
N ALA A 104 -32.91 -1.57 -17.90
CA ALA A 104 -32.46 -1.41 -19.28
C ALA A 104 -30.91 -1.44 -19.44
N VAL A 105 -30.19 -1.10 -18.38
CA VAL A 105 -28.73 -1.14 -18.24
C VAL A 105 -28.28 -2.50 -17.69
N GLU A 106 -28.84 -2.94 -16.56
CA GLU A 106 -28.42 -4.13 -15.79
C GLU A 106 -28.68 -5.44 -16.53
N LYS A 107 -29.74 -5.49 -17.35
CA LYS A 107 -30.00 -6.64 -18.24
C LYS A 107 -28.81 -6.95 -19.16
N GLY A 108 -27.90 -6.01 -19.32
CA GLY A 108 -26.73 -6.08 -20.18
C GLY A 108 -27.09 -6.15 -21.66
N PRO A 109 -26.31 -6.88 -22.49
CA PRO A 109 -26.38 -6.77 -23.94
C PRO A 109 -27.63 -7.42 -24.56
N ASN A 110 -28.37 -8.26 -23.82
CA ASN A 110 -29.50 -9.01 -24.37
C ASN A 110 -30.55 -9.37 -23.31
N GLY A 111 -31.66 -8.62 -23.22
CA GLY A 111 -32.73 -8.90 -22.24
C GLY A 111 -33.46 -10.23 -22.42
N ALA A 112 -33.29 -10.94 -23.54
CA ALA A 112 -33.79 -12.33 -23.64
C ALA A 112 -32.94 -13.36 -22.87
N THR A 113 -31.74 -12.95 -22.44
CA THR A 113 -30.84 -13.68 -21.55
C THR A 113 -30.13 -12.64 -20.67
N PRO A 114 -30.83 -12.07 -19.68
CA PRO A 114 -30.24 -11.09 -18.77
C PRO A 114 -28.96 -11.63 -18.12
N VAL A 115 -28.08 -10.72 -17.73
CA VAL A 115 -26.84 -11.04 -17.02
C VAL A 115 -27.18 -11.52 -15.61
N ASP A 116 -26.31 -12.36 -15.06
CA ASP A 116 -26.34 -12.97 -13.73
C ASP A 116 -24.85 -13.08 -13.37
N THR A 117 -24.30 -11.98 -12.87
CA THR A 117 -22.86 -11.72 -12.77
C THR A 117 -22.21 -12.65 -11.74
N ASP A 118 -22.79 -12.77 -10.55
CA ASP A 118 -22.29 -13.67 -9.50
C ASP A 118 -22.70 -15.16 -9.69
N GLY A 119 -23.69 -15.43 -10.56
CA GLY A 119 -24.15 -16.77 -10.89
C GLY A 119 -25.01 -17.43 -9.80
N ASP A 120 -25.62 -16.66 -8.89
CA ASP A 120 -26.47 -17.17 -7.83
C ASP A 120 -27.88 -17.57 -8.33
N GLY A 121 -28.24 -17.10 -9.52
CA GLY A 121 -29.49 -17.38 -10.21
C GLY A 121 -30.52 -16.25 -10.12
N THR A 122 -30.19 -15.13 -9.49
CA THR A 122 -30.87 -13.84 -9.54
C THR A 122 -30.19 -13.02 -10.65
N PRO A 123 -30.91 -12.63 -11.71
CA PRO A 123 -30.33 -11.74 -12.71
C PRO A 123 -30.02 -10.36 -12.12
N ASP A 124 -29.01 -9.68 -12.67
CA ASP A 124 -28.52 -8.39 -12.17
C ASP A 124 -29.63 -7.33 -12.01
N TYR A 125 -30.55 -7.21 -12.98
CA TYR A 125 -31.70 -6.28 -12.88
C TYR A 125 -32.70 -6.57 -11.72
N GLN A 126 -32.47 -7.65 -10.97
CA GLN A 126 -33.26 -8.06 -9.80
C GLN A 126 -32.39 -8.22 -8.55
N ASP A 127 -31.10 -7.89 -8.63
CA ASP A 127 -30.11 -8.07 -7.58
C ASP A 127 -29.56 -6.71 -7.13
N LEU A 128 -29.40 -6.53 -5.82
CA LEU A 128 -28.96 -5.26 -5.23
C LEU A 128 -27.42 -5.16 -5.06
N ASP A 129 -26.72 -6.23 -5.46
CA ASP A 129 -25.29 -6.50 -5.24
C ASP A 129 -24.88 -7.55 -6.30
N SER A 130 -24.82 -7.12 -7.56
CA SER A 130 -24.80 -7.97 -8.76
C SER A 130 -23.57 -8.89 -8.86
N ASP A 131 -22.43 -8.48 -8.31
CA ASP A 131 -21.22 -9.30 -8.26
C ASP A 131 -20.95 -9.95 -6.89
N ASN A 132 -21.75 -9.60 -5.87
CA ASN A 132 -21.72 -10.18 -4.53
C ASN A 132 -20.39 -9.97 -3.81
N ASP A 133 -19.68 -8.89 -4.13
CA ASP A 133 -18.51 -8.43 -3.41
C ASP A 133 -18.93 -7.82 -2.03
N GLY A 134 -20.21 -7.42 -1.91
CA GLY A 134 -20.88 -6.87 -0.75
C GLY A 134 -20.74 -5.35 -0.59
N ILE A 135 -20.46 -4.63 -1.67
CA ILE A 135 -20.83 -3.25 -1.95
C ILE A 135 -22.15 -3.30 -2.76
N PRO A 136 -23.16 -2.47 -2.45
CA PRO A 136 -24.39 -2.48 -3.25
C PRO A 136 -24.24 -1.70 -4.56
N ASP A 137 -24.92 -2.14 -5.62
CA ASP A 137 -24.94 -1.51 -6.96
C ASP A 137 -25.25 0.00 -6.90
N SER A 138 -26.16 0.39 -5.99
CA SER A 138 -26.52 1.79 -5.72
C SER A 138 -25.36 2.67 -5.20
N VAL A 139 -24.28 2.07 -4.71
CA VAL A 139 -23.02 2.71 -4.33
C VAL A 139 -22.06 2.73 -5.53
N GLU A 140 -21.92 1.60 -6.22
CA GLU A 140 -20.93 1.41 -7.29
C GLU A 140 -21.28 2.07 -8.59
N LYS A 141 -22.57 2.28 -8.90
CA LYS A 141 -23.00 2.95 -10.14
C LYS A 141 -22.39 4.35 -10.35
N GLY A 142 -21.88 4.96 -9.29
CA GLY A 142 -21.34 6.31 -9.31
C GLY A 142 -22.43 7.38 -9.54
N PRO A 143 -22.12 8.47 -10.27
CA PRO A 143 -22.98 9.66 -10.30
C PRO A 143 -24.23 9.54 -11.18
N ASN A 144 -24.34 8.51 -12.02
CA ASN A 144 -25.45 8.35 -12.98
C ASN A 144 -25.63 6.88 -13.37
N GLY A 145 -26.61 6.16 -12.81
CA GLY A 145 -26.81 4.74 -13.15
C GLY A 145 -27.25 4.44 -14.58
N ALA A 146 -27.71 5.44 -15.36
CA ALA A 146 -27.88 5.28 -16.81
C ALA A 146 -26.54 5.15 -17.58
N THR A 147 -25.43 5.53 -16.94
CA THR A 147 -24.06 5.35 -17.43
C THR A 147 -23.16 5.03 -16.22
N PRO A 148 -23.25 3.80 -15.68
CA PRO A 148 -22.46 3.40 -14.52
C PRO A 148 -20.97 3.64 -14.76
N VAL A 149 -20.23 3.83 -13.66
CA VAL A 149 -18.77 3.96 -13.72
C VAL A 149 -18.14 2.62 -14.09
N ASP A 150 -16.98 2.72 -14.71
CA ASP A 150 -16.10 1.65 -15.20
C ASP A 150 -14.70 2.22 -14.94
N THR A 151 -14.20 1.96 -13.74
CA THR A 151 -13.06 2.68 -13.15
C THR A 151 -11.77 2.33 -13.88
N ASP A 152 -11.50 1.05 -14.14
CA ASP A 152 -10.31 0.59 -14.86
C ASP A 152 -10.44 0.70 -16.41
N GLY A 153 -11.66 0.87 -16.93
CA GLY A 153 -11.94 1.03 -18.36
C GLY A 153 -11.86 -0.27 -19.16
N ASP A 154 -12.02 -1.44 -18.54
CA ASP A 154 -11.99 -2.74 -19.20
C ASP A 154 -13.30 -3.07 -19.94
N GLY A 155 -14.36 -2.34 -19.61
CA GLY A 155 -15.70 -2.45 -20.18
C GLY A 155 -16.71 -3.22 -19.33
N THR A 156 -16.31 -3.67 -18.15
CA THR A 156 -17.16 -4.15 -17.06
C THR A 156 -17.41 -2.96 -16.13
N PRO A 157 -18.66 -2.54 -15.91
CA PRO A 157 -18.94 -1.51 -14.93
C PRO A 157 -18.68 -2.00 -13.50
N ASP A 158 -18.34 -1.08 -12.60
CA ASP A 158 -17.91 -1.40 -11.23
C ASP A 158 -18.90 -2.30 -10.47
N TYR A 159 -20.22 -2.07 -10.57
CA TYR A 159 -21.25 -2.92 -9.91
C TYR A 159 -21.31 -4.38 -10.43
N GLN A 160 -20.51 -4.73 -11.44
CA GLN A 160 -20.37 -6.07 -12.00
C GLN A 160 -18.92 -6.55 -11.96
N ASP A 161 -18.01 -5.81 -11.32
CA ASP A 161 -16.58 -6.08 -11.31
C ASP A 161 -16.08 -6.38 -9.88
N LEU A 162 -15.31 -7.44 -9.74
CA LEU A 162 -14.82 -7.89 -8.42
C LEU A 162 -13.54 -7.17 -7.97
N ASP A 163 -13.01 -6.27 -8.80
CA ASP A 163 -11.70 -5.61 -8.73
C ASP A 163 -11.77 -4.34 -9.61
N SER A 164 -12.57 -3.36 -9.19
CA SER A 164 -13.04 -2.22 -10.00
C SER A 164 -11.93 -1.33 -10.54
N ASP A 165 -10.80 -1.22 -9.84
CA ASP A 165 -9.63 -0.44 -10.27
C ASP A 165 -8.50 -1.30 -10.87
N ASN A 166 -8.62 -2.63 -10.79
CA ASN A 166 -7.72 -3.64 -11.34
C ASN A 166 -6.29 -3.54 -10.79
N ASP A 167 -6.16 -3.07 -9.55
CA ASP A 167 -4.92 -3.12 -8.80
C ASP A 167 -4.62 -4.58 -8.33
N GLY A 168 -5.66 -5.42 -8.27
CA GLY A 168 -5.68 -6.82 -7.89
C GLY A 168 -5.78 -7.10 -6.39
N ILE A 169 -6.29 -6.17 -5.61
CA ILE A 169 -7.03 -6.33 -4.37
C ILE A 169 -8.53 -6.41 -4.77
N PRO A 170 -9.32 -7.35 -4.23
CA PRO A 170 -10.74 -7.41 -4.57
C PRO A 170 -11.55 -6.37 -3.77
N ASP A 171 -12.55 -5.77 -4.39
CA ASP A 171 -13.47 -4.77 -3.79
C ASP A 171 -14.06 -5.24 -2.45
N SER A 172 -14.36 -6.53 -2.34
CA SER A 172 -14.82 -7.19 -1.10
C SER A 172 -13.87 -7.05 0.11
N VAL A 173 -12.59 -6.75 -0.14
CA VAL A 173 -11.53 -6.46 0.84
C VAL A 173 -11.46 -4.94 1.07
N GLU A 174 -11.40 -4.13 0.03
CA GLU A 174 -11.20 -2.67 0.09
C GLU A 174 -12.39 -1.90 0.64
N LYS A 175 -13.62 -2.39 0.43
CA LYS A 175 -14.83 -1.78 1.00
C LYS A 175 -14.78 -1.60 2.52
N GLY A 176 -13.89 -2.37 3.19
CA GLY A 176 -13.75 -2.41 4.63
C GLY A 176 -15.00 -2.95 5.35
N PRO A 177 -15.40 -2.36 6.50
CA PRO A 177 -16.38 -2.99 7.37
C PRO A 177 -17.84 -2.87 6.91
N ASN A 178 -18.15 -2.00 5.93
CA ASN A 178 -19.52 -1.72 5.50
C ASN A 178 -19.59 -1.23 4.05
N GLY A 179 -19.98 -2.07 3.09
CA GLY A 179 -20.08 -1.69 1.67
C GLY A 179 -21.09 -0.58 1.37
N ALA A 180 -22.08 -0.32 2.23
CA ALA A 180 -22.96 0.85 2.05
C ALA A 180 -22.26 2.20 2.35
N THR A 181 -21.07 2.16 2.96
CA THR A 181 -20.18 3.29 3.20
C THR A 181 -18.73 2.80 3.08
N PRO A 182 -18.25 2.54 1.85
CA PRO A 182 -16.90 2.04 1.63
C PRO A 182 -15.85 2.96 2.27
N VAL A 183 -14.66 2.41 2.50
CA VAL A 183 -13.52 3.16 3.03
C VAL A 183 -13.02 4.13 1.96
N ASP A 184 -12.48 5.25 2.43
CA ASP A 184 -11.83 6.34 1.67
C ASP A 184 -10.69 6.78 2.60
N THR A 185 -9.54 6.11 2.44
CA THR A 185 -8.44 6.14 3.41
C THR A 185 -7.75 7.50 3.44
N ASP A 186 -7.44 8.07 2.28
CA ASP A 186 -6.80 9.40 2.17
C ASP A 186 -7.80 10.58 2.29
N GLY A 187 -9.11 10.32 2.13
CA GLY A 187 -10.17 11.31 2.24
C GLY A 187 -10.29 12.24 1.03
N ASP A 188 -9.83 11.84 -0.15
CA ASP A 188 -9.92 12.61 -1.38
C ASP A 188 -11.31 12.56 -2.04
N GLY A 189 -12.12 11.58 -1.63
CA GLY A 189 -13.49 11.34 -2.08
C GLY A 189 -13.63 10.22 -3.11
N THR A 190 -12.54 9.54 -3.47
CA THR A 190 -12.50 8.27 -4.18
C THR A 190 -12.44 7.15 -3.13
N PRO A 191 -13.40 6.22 -3.10
CA PRO A 191 -13.30 5.08 -2.21
C PRO A 191 -12.15 4.15 -2.61
N ASP A 192 -11.58 3.45 -1.63
CA ASP A 192 -10.39 2.58 -1.82
C ASP A 192 -10.57 1.57 -2.98
N TYR A 193 -11.74 0.92 -3.10
CA TYR A 193 -12.00 -0.05 -4.19
C TYR A 193 -12.01 0.58 -5.61
N GLN A 194 -11.90 1.90 -5.72
CA GLN A 194 -11.80 2.66 -6.98
C GLN A 194 -10.49 3.47 -7.07
N ASP A 195 -9.58 3.34 -6.09
CA ASP A 195 -8.39 4.15 -5.95
C ASP A 195 -7.10 3.30 -6.05
N LEU A 196 -6.20 3.70 -6.95
CA LEU A 196 -4.98 2.96 -7.26
C LEU A 196 -3.84 3.18 -6.24
N ASP A 197 -4.07 4.02 -5.23
CA ASP A 197 -3.11 4.56 -4.25
C ASP A 197 -3.92 5.06 -3.04
N SER A 198 -4.55 4.12 -2.32
CA SER A 198 -5.63 4.38 -1.34
C SER A 198 -5.22 5.29 -0.18
N ASP A 199 -3.95 5.31 0.21
CA ASP A 199 -3.44 6.18 1.27
C ASP A 199 -2.67 7.43 0.74
N ASN A 200 -2.44 7.48 -0.56
CA ASN A 200 -1.80 8.58 -1.30
C ASN A 200 -0.37 8.88 -0.83
N ASP A 201 0.33 7.86 -0.35
CA ASP A 201 1.76 7.93 -0.07
C ASP A 201 2.56 7.92 -1.40
N GLY A 202 1.94 7.43 -2.49
CA GLY A 202 2.43 7.33 -3.85
C GLY A 202 3.27 6.09 -4.18
N ILE A 203 3.11 5.02 -3.41
CA ILE A 203 3.24 3.62 -3.78
C ILE A 203 1.84 3.14 -4.23
N PRO A 204 1.69 2.44 -5.37
CA PRO A 204 0.37 1.94 -5.76
C PRO A 204 -0.03 0.70 -4.98
N ASP A 205 -1.31 0.56 -4.68
CA ASP A 205 -1.92 -0.59 -3.97
C ASP A 205 -1.53 -1.94 -4.60
N SER A 206 -1.43 -1.98 -5.93
CA SER A 206 -0.96 -3.15 -6.70
C SER A 206 0.45 -3.65 -6.33
N VAL A 207 1.26 -2.81 -5.70
CA VAL A 207 2.59 -3.09 -5.14
C VAL A 207 2.46 -3.51 -3.66
N GLU A 208 1.74 -2.74 -2.86
CA GLU A 208 1.63 -2.91 -1.39
C GLU A 208 0.80 -4.12 -0.97
N LYS A 209 -0.19 -4.52 -1.77
CA LYS A 209 -0.96 -5.74 -1.53
C LYS A 209 -0.09 -7.00 -1.37
N GLY A 210 1.14 -6.94 -1.88
CA GLY A 210 2.08 -8.04 -1.92
C GLY A 210 1.60 -9.23 -2.76
N PRO A 211 1.81 -10.49 -2.32
CA PRO A 211 1.63 -11.65 -3.18
C PRO A 211 0.17 -12.08 -3.39
N ASN A 212 -0.79 -11.57 -2.61
CA ASN A 212 -2.18 -12.02 -2.65
C ASN A 212 -3.15 -10.92 -2.16
N GLY A 213 -3.82 -10.21 -3.07
CA GLY A 213 -4.77 -9.15 -2.71
C GLY A 213 -5.98 -9.60 -1.88
N ALA A 214 -6.35 -10.89 -1.89
CA ALA A 214 -7.39 -11.38 -0.97
C ALA A 214 -6.93 -11.44 0.51
N THR A 215 -5.62 -11.31 0.75
CA THR A 215 -5.00 -11.18 2.07
C THR A 215 -3.80 -10.23 1.94
N PRO A 216 -4.05 -8.91 1.81
CA PRO A 216 -3.00 -7.92 1.65
C PRO A 216 -1.97 -8.00 2.78
N VAL A 217 -0.77 -7.48 2.53
CA VAL A 217 0.29 -7.42 3.53
C VAL A 217 -0.09 -6.41 4.63
N ASP A 218 0.37 -6.69 5.83
CA ASP A 218 0.25 -5.89 7.06
C ASP A 218 1.59 -6.12 7.76
N THR A 219 2.56 -5.28 7.42
CA THR A 219 3.99 -5.50 7.68
C THR A 219 4.29 -5.43 9.17
N ASP A 220 3.75 -4.45 9.87
CA ASP A 220 3.97 -4.27 11.30
C ASP A 220 2.97 -5.07 12.19
N GLY A 221 1.85 -5.52 11.62
CA GLY A 221 0.84 -6.32 12.29
C GLY A 221 -0.12 -5.52 13.17
N ASP A 222 -0.32 -4.22 12.92
CA ASP A 222 -1.24 -3.37 13.68
C ASP A 222 -2.72 -3.57 13.28
N GLY A 223 -2.94 -4.19 12.12
CA GLY A 223 -4.25 -4.50 11.55
C GLY A 223 -4.70 -3.54 10.45
N THR A 224 -3.89 -2.56 10.09
CA THR A 224 -4.00 -1.73 8.89
C THR A 224 -3.12 -2.37 7.81
N PRO A 225 -3.68 -2.80 6.67
CA PRO A 225 -2.86 -3.29 5.58
C PRO A 225 -1.98 -2.19 4.99
N ASP A 226 -0.83 -2.57 4.42
CA ASP A 226 0.17 -1.63 3.89
C ASP A 226 -0.42 -0.62 2.89
N TYR A 227 -1.29 -1.05 1.96
CA TYR A 227 -1.93 -0.14 0.98
C TYR A 227 -2.88 0.93 1.62
N GLN A 228 -3.11 0.85 2.93
CA GLN A 228 -3.89 1.81 3.71
C GLN A 228 -3.06 2.47 4.83
N ASP A 229 -1.74 2.20 4.91
CA ASP A 229 -0.86 2.63 6.00
C ASP A 229 0.29 3.51 5.50
N LEU A 230 0.42 4.69 6.10
CA LEU A 230 1.39 5.71 5.69
C LEU A 230 2.83 5.46 6.20
N ASP A 231 3.03 4.38 6.94
CA ASP A 231 4.23 3.99 7.70
C ASP A 231 4.17 2.47 7.96
N SER A 232 4.27 1.68 6.87
CA SER A 232 3.91 0.25 6.82
C SER A 232 4.70 -0.64 7.80
N ASP A 233 5.93 -0.28 8.13
CA ASP A 233 6.77 -1.02 9.08
C ASP A 233 6.82 -0.40 10.50
N ASN A 234 6.19 0.77 10.66
CA ASN A 234 6.08 1.55 11.89
C ASN A 234 7.43 1.93 12.54
N ASP A 235 8.47 2.11 11.72
CA ASP A 235 9.76 2.65 12.13
C ASP A 235 9.67 4.19 12.35
N GLY A 236 8.66 4.83 11.73
CA GLY A 236 8.33 6.24 11.79
C GLY A 236 9.07 7.14 10.80
N ILE A 237 9.58 6.59 9.72
CA ILE A 237 9.76 7.21 8.40
C ILE A 237 8.48 6.90 7.60
N PRO A 238 7.88 7.87 6.89
CA PRO A 238 6.70 7.57 6.09
C PRO A 238 7.06 6.91 4.77
N ASP A 239 6.26 5.96 4.30
CA ASP A 239 6.41 5.23 3.04
C ASP A 239 6.65 6.17 1.83
N SER A 240 5.98 7.32 1.83
CA SER A 240 6.16 8.38 0.82
C SER A 240 7.59 8.93 0.69
N VAL A 241 8.43 8.72 1.72
CA VAL A 241 9.87 9.02 1.78
C VAL A 241 10.69 7.79 1.34
N GLU A 242 10.39 6.60 1.88
CA GLU A 242 11.17 5.36 1.67
C GLU A 242 11.00 4.74 0.29
N LYS A 243 9.83 4.92 -0.34
CA LYS A 243 9.60 4.47 -1.73
C LYS A 243 10.64 4.99 -2.72
N GLY A 244 11.33 6.07 -2.37
CA GLY A 244 12.30 6.76 -3.20
C GLY A 244 11.69 7.39 -4.45
N PRO A 245 12.35 7.30 -5.63
CA PRO A 245 11.96 8.10 -6.80
C PRO A 245 10.75 7.57 -7.56
N ASN A 246 10.30 6.34 -7.32
CA ASN A 246 9.23 5.70 -8.09
C ASN A 246 8.51 4.61 -7.27
N GLY A 247 7.31 4.89 -6.76
CA GLY A 247 6.54 3.91 -5.98
C GLY A 247 6.13 2.63 -6.72
N ALA A 248 6.06 2.65 -8.06
CA ALA A 248 5.84 1.40 -8.82
C ALA A 248 7.06 0.44 -8.80
N THR A 249 8.22 0.92 -8.34
CA THR A 249 9.44 0.15 -8.09
C THR A 249 10.14 0.74 -6.87
N PRO A 250 9.63 0.50 -5.65
CA PRO A 250 10.20 1.04 -4.43
C PRO A 250 11.67 0.67 -4.28
N VAL A 251 12.39 1.45 -3.48
CA VAL A 251 13.80 1.20 -3.18
C VAL A 251 13.92 -0.06 -2.30
N ASP A 252 15.02 -0.78 -2.48
CA ASP A 252 15.46 -1.95 -1.72
C ASP A 252 16.98 -1.76 -1.61
N THR A 253 17.40 -1.10 -0.53
CA THR A 253 18.73 -0.52 -0.38
C THR A 253 19.80 -1.62 -0.20
N ASP A 254 19.56 -2.61 0.65
CA ASP A 254 20.48 -3.71 0.89
C ASP A 254 20.37 -4.86 -0.15
N GLY A 255 19.27 -4.90 -0.92
CA GLY A 255 19.02 -5.88 -1.98
C GLY A 255 18.59 -7.26 -1.47
N ASP A 256 18.02 -7.35 -0.26
CA ASP A 256 17.53 -8.60 0.31
C ASP A 256 16.17 -9.05 -0.24
N GLY A 257 15.45 -8.13 -0.88
CA GLY A 257 14.15 -8.32 -1.51
C GLY A 257 12.97 -7.80 -0.70
N THR A 258 13.22 -7.19 0.46
CA THR A 258 12.27 -6.37 1.23
C THR A 258 12.49 -4.92 0.82
N PRO A 259 11.48 -4.21 0.29
CA PRO A 259 11.61 -2.80 0.03
C PRO A 259 11.76 -1.99 1.32
N ASP A 260 12.43 -0.84 1.24
CA ASP A 260 12.76 0.00 2.40
C ASP A 260 11.52 0.36 3.25
N TYR A 261 10.38 0.72 2.64
CA TYR A 261 9.13 1.03 3.36
C TYR A 261 8.52 -0.16 4.15
N GLN A 262 9.09 -1.36 4.01
CA GLN A 262 8.71 -2.57 4.73
C GLN A 262 9.87 -3.13 5.57
N ASP A 263 11.02 -2.44 5.64
CA ASP A 263 12.25 -2.92 6.24
C ASP A 263 12.71 -2.03 7.40
N LEU A 264 12.94 -2.66 8.56
CA LEU A 264 13.28 -1.96 9.81
C LEU A 264 14.76 -1.56 9.93
N ASP A 265 15.57 -1.88 8.92
CA ASP A 265 17.05 -1.79 8.86
C ASP A 265 17.46 -1.79 7.36
N SER A 266 17.06 -0.74 6.64
CA SER A 266 17.06 -0.68 5.16
C SER A 266 18.44 -0.89 4.51
N ASP A 267 19.52 -0.51 5.19
CA ASP A 267 20.89 -0.70 4.70
C ASP A 267 21.60 -1.94 5.30
N ASN A 268 20.96 -2.58 6.29
CA ASN A 268 21.41 -3.78 6.99
C ASN A 268 22.78 -3.64 7.67
N ASP A 269 23.09 -2.44 8.14
CA ASP A 269 24.25 -2.18 8.98
C ASP A 269 23.97 -2.64 10.43
N GLY A 270 22.69 -2.78 10.80
CA GLY A 270 22.13 -3.23 12.07
C GLY A 270 21.99 -2.14 13.14
N ILE A 271 21.91 -0.88 12.75
CA ILE A 271 21.18 0.21 13.40
C ILE A 271 19.76 0.19 12.77
N PRO A 272 18.68 0.32 13.57
CA PRO A 272 17.35 0.37 12.98
C PRO A 272 17.02 1.75 12.42
N ASP A 273 16.28 1.82 11.31
CA ASP A 273 15.84 3.05 10.65
C ASP A 273 15.14 4.03 11.62
N SER A 274 14.36 3.50 12.56
CA SER A 274 13.72 4.25 13.66
C SER A 274 14.69 5.06 14.54
N VAL A 275 15.98 4.72 14.53
CA VAL A 275 17.11 5.41 15.18
C VAL A 275 17.76 6.40 14.20
N GLU A 276 18.10 5.96 12.99
CA GLU A 276 18.84 6.74 11.98
C GLU A 276 18.03 7.89 11.36
N LYS A 277 16.72 7.74 11.26
CA LYS A 277 15.83 8.84 10.81
C LYS A 277 16.00 10.13 11.61
N GLY A 278 16.53 10.02 12.84
CA GLY A 278 16.68 11.10 13.78
C GLY A 278 15.34 11.70 14.25
N PRO A 279 15.22 13.03 14.37
CA PRO A 279 14.09 13.65 15.07
C PRO A 279 12.79 13.72 14.24
N ASN A 280 12.83 13.50 12.92
CA ASN A 280 11.67 13.67 12.04
C ASN A 280 11.78 12.77 10.79
N GLY A 281 11.05 11.66 10.74
CA GLY A 281 11.08 10.74 9.58
C GLY A 281 10.61 11.35 8.26
N ALA A 282 9.79 12.41 8.27
CA ALA A 282 9.46 13.12 7.02
C ALA A 282 10.63 13.91 6.41
N THR A 283 11.72 14.07 7.18
CA THR A 283 13.01 14.64 6.73
C THR A 283 14.13 13.91 7.47
N PRO A 284 14.45 12.66 7.07
CA PRO A 284 15.49 11.87 7.72
C PRO A 284 16.83 12.59 7.74
N VAL A 285 17.71 12.18 8.65
CA VAL A 285 19.07 12.74 8.75
C VAL A 285 19.88 12.30 7.54
N ASP A 286 20.79 13.17 7.11
CA ASP A 286 21.79 12.99 6.06
C ASP A 286 23.04 13.69 6.61
N THR A 287 23.86 12.93 7.33
CA THR A 287 24.91 13.44 8.22
C THR A 287 26.06 14.06 7.42
N ASP A 288 26.53 13.39 6.36
CA ASP A 288 27.61 13.90 5.51
C ASP A 288 27.13 14.88 4.40
N GLY A 289 25.82 14.93 4.12
CA GLY A 289 25.19 15.82 3.16
C GLY A 289 25.39 15.40 1.71
N ASP A 290 25.64 14.12 1.42
CA ASP A 290 25.81 13.60 0.07
C ASP A 290 24.49 13.35 -0.67
N GLY A 291 23.38 13.33 0.08
CA GLY A 291 22.02 13.15 -0.40
C GLY A 291 21.46 11.74 -0.20
N THR A 292 22.23 10.82 0.40
CA THR A 292 21.78 9.54 0.94
C THR A 292 21.45 9.74 2.41
N PRO A 293 20.20 9.53 2.84
CA PRO A 293 19.89 9.57 4.26
C PRO A 293 20.59 8.46 5.05
N ASP A 294 20.84 8.70 6.33
CA ASP A 294 21.60 7.80 7.19
C ASP A 294 21.02 6.36 7.21
N TYR A 295 19.69 6.20 7.27
CA TYR A 295 19.04 4.87 7.24
C TYR A 295 19.25 4.08 5.93
N GLN A 296 19.85 4.70 4.91
CA GLN A 296 20.22 4.09 3.63
C GLN A 296 21.73 4.13 3.37
N ASP A 297 22.54 4.57 4.34
CA ASP A 297 23.98 4.82 4.18
C ASP A 297 24.82 4.00 5.16
N LEU A 298 25.76 3.22 4.60
CA LEU A 298 26.61 2.29 5.36
C LEU A 298 27.77 2.98 6.13
N ASP A 299 27.91 4.30 6.00
CA ASP A 299 29.01 5.16 6.46
C ASP A 299 28.49 6.61 6.57
N SER A 300 27.57 6.85 7.51
CA SER A 300 26.72 8.05 7.60
C SER A 300 27.50 9.37 7.69
N ASP A 301 28.68 9.37 8.32
CA ASP A 301 29.53 10.56 8.43
C ASP A 301 30.67 10.62 7.39
N ASN A 302 30.82 9.54 6.60
CA ASN A 302 31.79 9.38 5.52
C ASN A 302 33.24 9.57 5.98
N ASP A 303 33.52 9.22 7.23
CA ASP A 303 34.88 9.17 7.75
C ASP A 303 35.62 7.92 7.21
N GLY A 304 34.86 6.91 6.75
CA GLY A 304 35.27 5.63 6.17
C GLY A 304 35.55 4.50 7.16
N ILE A 305 34.95 4.54 8.34
CA ILE A 305 34.59 3.44 9.22
C ILE A 305 33.10 3.15 8.96
N PRO A 306 32.66 1.89 8.81
CA PRO A 306 31.23 1.63 8.57
C PRO A 306 30.39 1.71 9.86
N ASP A 307 29.16 2.19 9.75
CA ASP A 307 28.19 2.32 10.84
C ASP A 307 27.98 1.00 11.61
N SER A 308 27.99 -0.13 10.89
CA SER A 308 27.93 -1.49 11.48
C SER A 308 29.05 -1.80 12.50
N VAL A 309 30.15 -1.05 12.46
CA VAL A 309 31.27 -1.07 13.41
C VAL A 309 31.06 -0.03 14.52
N GLU A 310 30.69 1.20 14.15
CA GLU A 310 30.56 2.34 15.07
C GLU A 310 29.34 2.29 15.96
N LYS A 311 28.25 1.63 15.56
CA LYS A 311 27.08 1.43 16.42
C LYS A 311 27.39 0.73 17.75
N GLY A 312 28.52 0.02 17.82
CA GLY A 312 28.93 -0.78 18.97
C GLY A 312 28.03 -2.02 19.18
N PRO A 313 27.74 -2.41 20.44
CA PRO A 313 27.13 -3.72 20.72
C PRO A 313 25.62 -3.80 20.48
N ASN A 314 24.93 -2.67 20.28
CA ASN A 314 23.47 -2.63 20.15
C ASN A 314 23.02 -1.42 19.30
N GLY A 315 22.64 -1.63 18.05
CA GLY A 315 22.18 -0.55 17.16
C GLY A 315 20.94 0.21 17.64
N ALA A 316 20.06 -0.41 18.43
CA ALA A 316 18.94 0.31 19.05
C ALA A 316 19.37 1.34 20.12
N THR A 317 20.63 1.28 20.56
CA THR A 317 21.26 2.28 21.44
C THR A 317 22.73 2.42 21.02
N PRO A 318 23.00 3.12 19.90
CA PRO A 318 24.36 3.29 19.41
C PRO A 318 25.28 3.89 20.48
N VAL A 319 26.58 3.62 20.38
CA VAL A 319 27.55 4.22 21.29
C VAL A 319 27.72 5.72 20.97
N ASP A 320 28.04 6.46 22.01
CA ASP A 320 28.34 7.91 22.04
C ASP A 320 29.51 8.00 23.03
N THR A 321 30.72 7.91 22.47
CA THR A 321 31.96 7.65 23.23
C THR A 321 32.34 8.85 24.10
N ASP A 322 32.24 10.07 23.58
CA ASP A 322 32.57 11.29 24.32
C ASP A 322 31.39 11.83 25.18
N GLY A 323 30.16 11.38 24.90
CA GLY A 323 28.94 11.75 25.62
C GLY A 323 28.40 13.13 25.27
N ASP A 324 28.69 13.66 24.08
CA ASP A 324 28.22 14.96 23.61
C ASP A 324 26.79 14.94 23.04
N GLY A 325 26.29 13.73 22.76
CA GLY A 325 24.95 13.46 22.24
C GLY A 325 24.89 13.16 20.75
N THR A 326 26.02 13.15 20.05
CA THR A 326 26.19 12.63 18.70
C THR A 326 26.68 11.18 18.81
N PRO A 327 25.94 10.19 18.28
CA PRO A 327 26.45 8.83 18.22
C PRO A 327 27.70 8.72 17.35
N ASP A 328 28.57 7.75 17.66
CA ASP A 328 29.85 7.57 16.95
C ASP A 328 29.67 7.42 15.42
N TYR A 329 28.66 6.71 14.94
CA TYR A 329 28.38 6.56 13.48
C TYR A 329 27.99 7.87 12.77
N GLN A 330 27.76 8.96 13.52
CA GLN A 330 27.47 10.29 13.00
C GLN A 330 28.54 11.33 13.40
N ASP A 331 29.63 10.89 14.05
CA ASP A 331 30.63 11.78 14.66
C ASP A 331 32.02 11.60 14.06
N LEU A 332 32.56 12.68 13.49
CA LEU A 332 33.86 12.70 12.83
C LEU A 332 35.08 12.65 13.78
N ASP A 333 34.85 12.66 15.10
CA ASP A 333 35.84 12.71 16.20
C ASP A 333 35.20 12.07 17.47
N SER A 334 34.95 10.76 17.40
CA SER A 334 34.10 10.00 18.36
C SER A 334 34.52 10.13 19.83
N ASP A 335 35.81 10.33 20.11
CA ASP A 335 36.33 10.50 21.47
C ASP A 335 36.64 11.98 21.84
N ASN A 336 36.53 12.88 20.85
CA ASN A 336 36.71 14.32 20.94
C ASN A 336 38.09 14.73 21.47
N ASP A 337 39.11 13.96 21.15
CA ASP A 337 40.49 14.30 21.44
C ASP A 337 41.05 15.37 20.48
N GLY A 338 40.43 15.51 19.29
CA GLY A 338 40.79 16.40 18.20
C GLY A 338 41.66 15.81 17.08
N ILE A 339 41.84 14.51 17.00
CA ILE A 339 42.26 13.72 15.84
C ILE A 339 40.97 13.14 15.23
N PRO A 340 40.66 13.39 13.95
CA PRO A 340 39.44 12.82 13.36
C PRO A 340 39.55 11.31 13.15
N ASP A 341 38.44 10.59 13.30
CA ASP A 341 38.31 9.14 13.14
C ASP A 341 38.87 8.64 11.79
N SER A 342 38.63 9.41 10.72
CA SER A 342 39.19 9.17 9.38
C SER A 342 40.73 9.10 9.31
N VAL A 343 41.42 9.64 10.31
CA VAL A 343 42.87 9.57 10.51
C VAL A 343 43.24 8.36 11.37
N GLU A 344 42.51 8.13 12.45
CA GLU A 344 42.79 7.12 13.49
C GLU A 344 42.47 5.70 13.04
N LYS A 345 41.48 5.53 12.15
CA LYS A 345 41.19 4.25 11.50
C LYS A 345 42.39 3.62 10.81
N GLY A 346 43.42 4.43 10.49
CA GLY A 346 44.68 4.02 9.90
C GLY A 346 44.55 3.38 8.50
N PRO A 347 45.67 2.98 7.87
CA PRO A 347 45.64 2.35 6.55
C PRO A 347 45.14 0.90 6.65
N ASN A 348 43.85 0.66 6.36
CA ASN A 348 43.21 -0.64 6.15
C ASN A 348 43.84 -1.81 6.96
N GLY A 349 43.72 -1.78 8.29
CA GLY A 349 44.07 -2.92 9.16
C GLY A 349 45.55 -3.34 9.13
N GLN A 350 46.48 -2.39 9.07
CA GLN A 350 47.92 -2.67 9.08
C GLN A 350 48.63 -2.19 10.37
N HIS A 351 48.10 -2.47 11.57
CA HIS A 351 48.97 -2.58 12.74
C HIS A 351 48.96 -4.01 13.32
N GLN A 352 50.03 -4.73 12.99
CA GLN A 352 50.25 -6.12 13.38
C GLN A 352 51.06 -6.17 14.68
N LEU A 353 50.39 -6.27 15.81
CA LEU A 353 50.99 -6.87 17.02
C LEU A 353 50.60 -8.34 17.24
N SER A 354 49.75 -8.95 16.41
CA SER A 354 49.35 -10.36 16.60
C SER A 354 49.27 -11.26 15.35
N GLY A 355 49.45 -10.73 14.13
CA GLY A 355 49.61 -11.57 12.93
C GLY A 355 48.34 -12.27 12.43
N GLU A 356 47.15 -11.84 12.85
CA GLU A 356 45.90 -12.18 12.16
C GLU A 356 45.60 -11.11 11.11
N ARG A 357 45.52 -11.53 9.84
CA ARG A 357 45.02 -10.68 8.76
C ARG A 357 43.52 -10.84 8.72
N THR A 358 42.81 -9.92 9.36
CA THR A 358 41.37 -9.76 9.18
C THR A 358 41.11 -8.86 7.97
N ASN A 359 39.97 -9.09 7.34
CA ASN A 359 39.64 -8.59 6.03
C ASN A 359 39.00 -7.20 6.18
N GLY A 360 39.80 -6.16 6.45
CA GLY A 360 39.44 -4.75 6.29
C GLY A 360 38.36 -4.15 7.22
N ALA A 361 37.79 -4.90 8.17
CA ALA A 361 36.67 -4.47 9.02
C ALA A 361 36.99 -4.52 10.53
N THR A 362 38.26 -4.42 10.90
CA THR A 362 38.66 -4.30 12.31
C THR A 362 39.41 -2.99 12.44
N PRO A 363 38.89 -2.01 13.20
CA PRO A 363 39.58 -0.77 13.53
C PRO A 363 41.00 -1.02 14.09
N VAL A 364 41.84 0.00 14.01
CA VAL A 364 43.16 -0.04 14.67
C VAL A 364 42.95 -0.01 16.18
N ASP A 365 43.76 -0.78 16.90
CA ASP A 365 43.83 -0.88 18.37
C ASP A 365 45.32 -1.01 18.69
N THR A 366 45.98 0.13 18.88
CA THR A 366 47.44 0.26 18.86
C THR A 366 48.09 -0.43 20.06
N ASP A 367 47.52 -0.29 21.25
CA ASP A 367 48.05 -0.90 22.48
C ASP A 367 47.49 -2.32 22.76
N GLY A 368 46.44 -2.74 22.05
CA GLY A 368 45.79 -4.05 22.20
C GLY A 368 44.90 -4.16 23.44
N ASP A 369 44.40 -3.03 23.92
CA ASP A 369 43.51 -2.84 25.06
C ASP A 369 42.11 -3.40 24.82
N GLY A 370 41.68 -3.40 23.55
CA GLY A 370 40.35 -3.78 23.08
C GLY A 370 39.44 -2.60 22.78
N THR A 371 39.90 -1.36 22.98
CA THR A 371 39.27 -0.12 22.52
C THR A 371 39.95 0.28 21.20
N PRO A 372 39.20 0.51 20.13
CA PRO A 372 39.76 1.08 18.91
C PRO A 372 40.38 2.46 19.11
N ASP A 373 41.41 2.80 18.33
CA ASP A 373 42.10 4.10 18.39
C ASP A 373 41.11 5.28 18.30
N TYR A 374 40.15 5.25 17.35
CA TYR A 374 39.13 6.31 17.19
C TYR A 374 38.15 6.46 18.39
N GLN A 375 38.23 5.58 19.37
CA GLN A 375 37.45 5.62 20.62
C GLN A 375 38.36 5.71 21.86
N ASP A 376 39.68 5.88 21.70
CA ASP A 376 40.67 5.80 22.78
C ASP A 376 41.50 7.08 22.94
N LEU A 377 41.28 7.76 24.07
CA LEU A 377 41.93 9.04 24.43
C LEU A 377 43.48 8.97 24.62
N ASP A 378 44.08 7.78 24.53
CA ASP A 378 45.50 7.46 24.71
C ASP A 378 45.82 6.16 23.93
N SER A 379 45.71 6.22 22.59
CA SER A 379 45.71 5.07 21.67
C SER A 379 46.90 4.11 21.82
N ASP A 380 48.09 4.63 22.15
CA ASP A 380 49.29 3.81 22.36
C ASP A 380 49.57 3.50 23.84
N ASN A 381 48.79 4.11 24.75
CA ASN A 381 48.83 3.98 26.19
C ASN A 381 50.21 4.29 26.77
N ASP A 382 50.90 5.27 26.20
CA ASP A 382 52.20 5.75 26.67
C ASP A 382 52.07 6.70 27.88
N GLY A 383 50.87 7.24 28.10
CA GLY A 383 50.51 8.17 29.17
C GLY A 383 50.53 9.65 28.77
N ILE A 384 50.69 9.95 27.49
CA ILE A 384 50.46 11.25 26.86
C ILE A 384 49.14 11.13 26.07
N PRO A 385 48.07 11.83 26.49
CA PRO A 385 46.80 11.73 25.77
C PRO A 385 46.91 12.28 24.35
N ASP A 386 46.19 11.65 23.43
CA ASP A 386 46.19 11.92 21.99
C ASP A 386 45.78 13.38 21.67
N SER A 387 44.94 13.99 22.50
CA SER A 387 44.64 15.42 22.49
C SER A 387 45.86 16.37 22.60
N VAL A 388 47.00 15.87 23.07
CA VAL A 388 48.31 16.55 23.12
C VAL A 388 49.14 16.26 21.85
N GLU A 389 48.91 15.13 21.21
CA GLU A 389 49.70 14.53 20.12
C GLU A 389 49.10 14.77 18.72
N LYS A 390 47.84 15.21 18.64
CA LYS A 390 47.11 15.59 17.41
C LYS A 390 47.77 16.63 16.50
N GLY A 391 48.78 17.33 17.00
CA GLY A 391 49.40 18.43 16.28
C GLY A 391 48.50 19.68 16.13
N PRO A 392 48.82 20.62 15.21
CA PRO A 392 48.14 21.91 15.15
C PRO A 392 46.70 21.89 14.59
N ASN A 393 46.28 20.79 13.98
CA ASN A 393 45.07 20.71 13.15
C ASN A 393 44.42 19.32 13.11
N GLY A 394 44.82 18.37 13.97
CA GLY A 394 44.25 17.00 14.02
C GLY A 394 44.65 16.14 12.82
N ALA A 395 44.33 16.61 11.62
CA ALA A 395 44.60 15.94 10.34
C ALA A 395 46.10 15.77 9.97
N THR A 396 47.01 16.33 10.77
CA THR A 396 48.45 16.03 10.67
C THR A 396 49.00 15.90 12.08
N PRO A 397 48.88 14.70 12.66
CA PRO A 397 49.40 14.37 13.99
C PRO A 397 50.91 14.65 14.09
N VAL A 398 51.40 14.81 15.32
CA VAL A 398 52.84 14.97 15.59
C VAL A 398 53.55 13.67 15.21
N ASP A 399 54.74 13.79 14.62
CA ASP A 399 55.68 12.70 14.34
C ASP A 399 57.06 13.23 14.79
N THR A 400 57.40 12.95 16.05
CA THR A 400 58.52 13.55 16.77
C THR A 400 59.86 13.04 16.26
N ASP A 401 59.94 11.77 15.88
CA ASP A 401 61.18 11.11 15.47
C ASP A 401 61.38 11.11 13.92
N GLY A 402 60.31 11.35 13.16
CA GLY A 402 60.29 11.45 11.71
C GLY A 402 60.30 10.10 10.99
N ASP A 403 59.88 9.01 11.64
CA ASP A 403 59.84 7.67 11.06
C ASP A 403 58.59 7.39 10.21
N GLY A 404 57.58 8.25 10.34
CA GLY A 404 56.33 8.21 9.60
C GLY A 404 55.16 7.58 10.36
N THR A 405 55.36 7.13 11.61
CA THR A 405 54.31 6.78 12.56
C THR A 405 53.97 8.02 13.38
N PRO A 406 52.69 8.40 13.48
CA PRO A 406 52.28 9.44 14.40
C PRO A 406 52.57 9.09 15.87
N ASP A 407 52.82 10.11 16.70
CA ASP A 407 53.13 9.95 18.13
C ASP A 407 52.02 9.16 18.86
N TYR A 408 50.73 9.46 18.62
CA TYR A 408 49.58 8.74 19.20
C TYR A 408 49.49 7.25 18.81
N GLN A 409 50.29 6.81 17.83
CA GLN A 409 50.42 5.41 17.42
C GLN A 409 51.82 4.82 17.68
N ASP A 410 52.74 5.61 18.27
CA ASP A 410 54.15 5.28 18.38
C ASP A 410 54.61 5.08 19.83
N LEU A 411 54.62 3.80 20.21
CA LEU A 411 55.14 3.30 21.47
C LEU A 411 56.60 3.70 21.79
N ASP A 412 57.37 4.25 20.84
CA ASP A 412 58.75 4.76 21.01
C ASP A 412 58.94 6.12 20.29
N SER A 413 57.99 7.04 20.48
CA SER A 413 57.93 8.39 19.87
C SER A 413 59.20 9.26 19.97
N ASP A 414 60.17 8.93 20.83
CA ASP A 414 61.46 9.63 20.92
C ASP A 414 62.66 8.85 20.34
N ASN A 415 62.41 7.65 19.81
CA ASN A 415 63.34 6.72 19.19
C ASN A 415 64.56 6.44 20.07
N ASP A 416 64.36 6.33 21.38
CA ASP A 416 65.40 5.99 22.33
C ASP A 416 65.60 4.47 22.47
N GLY A 417 64.68 3.68 21.91
CA GLY A 417 64.70 2.22 21.88
C GLY A 417 63.97 1.57 23.06
N ILE A 418 63.17 2.34 23.82
CA ILE A 418 62.37 1.88 24.95
C ILE A 418 60.90 2.04 24.62
N GLN A 419 60.25 0.94 24.22
CA GLN A 419 58.80 0.95 24.07
C GLN A 419 58.10 1.20 25.41
N ILE A 420 57.18 2.15 25.42
CA ILE A 420 56.38 2.56 26.57
C ILE A 420 55.25 1.55 26.79
N GLN A 421 55.58 0.30 27.11
CA GLN A 421 54.57 -0.70 27.43
C GLN A 421 54.14 -0.61 28.90
N TRP A 422 53.01 0.05 29.18
CA TRP A 422 52.31 -0.14 30.44
C TRP A 422 51.62 -1.50 30.48
N ARG A 423 52.37 -2.56 30.82
CA ARG A 423 51.76 -3.87 31.05
C ARG A 423 50.72 -3.77 32.18
N LYS A 424 49.45 -4.07 31.89
CA LYS A 424 48.30 -4.23 32.80
C LYS A 424 48.54 -5.18 34.00
N ASP A 425 49.71 -5.79 34.14
CA ASP A 425 50.02 -6.71 35.24
C ASP A 425 51.48 -6.64 35.70
N GLN A 426 51.94 -5.46 36.18
CA GLN A 426 52.93 -5.42 37.27
C GLN A 426 53.13 -4.05 37.92
N THR A 427 52.95 -4.03 39.25
CA THR A 427 53.41 -2.99 40.17
C THR A 427 54.80 -2.46 39.80
N VAL A 428 54.87 -1.21 39.34
CA VAL A 428 56.10 -0.46 39.16
C VAL A 428 56.81 -0.31 40.52
N GLN A 429 57.94 -1.00 40.68
CA GLN A 429 58.95 -0.65 41.67
C GLN A 429 60.02 0.20 40.96
N HIS A 430 59.96 1.51 41.17
CA HIS A 430 61.08 2.40 40.80
C HIS A 430 62.34 2.06 41.64
N GLN A 431 63.49 1.99 40.95
CA GLN A 431 64.78 2.39 41.51
C GLN A 431 65.44 3.41 40.60
#